data_AF-A0AAW2PNR0-F1
#
_entry.id   AF-A0AAW2PNR0-F1
#
_cell.length_a   1.000
_cell.length_b   1.000
_cell.length_c   1.000
_cell.angle_alpha   90.00
_cell.angle_beta   90.00
_cell.angle_gamma   90.00
#
_symmetry.space_group_name_H-M   'P 1'
#
loop_
_entity.id
_entity.type
_entity.pdbx_description
1 polymer ?
#
loop_
_entity_poly.entity_id
_entity_poly.type
_entity_poly.pdbx_seq_one_letter_code
_entity_poly.pdbx_strand_id
1 'polypeptide(L)'
;MSTTAQHQNLNVEMLTEEEEGEVSKSWNLMKKNAGEWGLKFFLKIFEIAPSAQKMFSFLRDTKVPLEQNAKLKAHAKSVFVMTCEAAVELRKSGEVVMRESSVKKLGAVHLKIWGGG
;
A
#
# COMPACT_ATOMS: atom_id res chain seq x y z
N MET A 1 7.12 -2.81 34.39
CA MET A 1 7.17 -3.96 33.47
C MET A 1 7.23 -3.38 32.06
N SER A 2 8.43 -3.27 31.51
CA SER A 2 8.68 -2.67 30.18
C SER A 2 8.71 -3.79 29.16
N THR A 3 7.70 -3.88 28.31
CA THR A 3 7.64 -4.89 27.26
C THR A 3 8.42 -4.38 26.05
N THR A 4 9.74 -4.61 26.03
CA THR A 4 10.54 -4.45 24.81
C THR A 4 10.19 -5.63 23.92
N ALA A 5 9.37 -5.41 22.90
CA ALA A 5 9.17 -6.39 21.84
C ALA A 5 10.54 -6.63 21.18
N GLN A 6 11.02 -7.87 21.24
CA GLN A 6 12.17 -8.29 20.45
C GLN A 6 11.78 -8.11 18.99
N HIS A 7 12.34 -7.08 18.34
CA HIS A 7 12.33 -6.99 16.89
C HIS A 7 13.03 -8.26 16.39
N GLN A 8 12.29 -9.15 15.74
CA GLN A 8 12.92 -10.20 14.96
C GLN A 8 13.84 -9.51 13.97
N ASN A 9 15.13 -9.86 14.03
CA ASN A 9 16.14 -9.37 13.10
C ASN A 9 15.87 -10.05 11.75
N LEU A 10 14.85 -9.56 11.04
CA LEU A 10 14.69 -9.83 9.63
C LEU A 10 15.96 -9.27 8.99
N ASN A 11 16.71 -10.10 8.25
CA ASN A 11 17.76 -9.59 7.37
C ASN A 11 17.05 -8.76 6.29
N VAL A 12 16.81 -7.49 6.59
CA VAL A 12 16.31 -6.51 5.65
C VAL A 12 17.51 -6.13 4.79
N GLU A 13 17.59 -6.71 3.60
CA GLU A 13 18.50 -6.19 2.58
C GLU A 13 18.03 -4.77 2.23
N MET A 14 18.86 -3.80 2.58
CA MET A 14 18.64 -2.41 2.26
C MET A 14 18.84 -2.22 0.76
N LEU A 15 18.00 -1.40 0.13
CA LEU A 15 18.21 -0.99 -1.26
C LEU A 15 19.61 -0.39 -1.41
N THR A 16 20.28 -0.73 -2.51
CA THR A 16 21.51 -0.05 -2.91
C THR A 16 21.21 1.41 -3.30
N GLU A 17 22.25 2.23 -3.41
CA GLU A 17 22.10 3.61 -3.90
C GLU A 17 21.57 3.66 -5.34
N GLU A 18 22.00 2.72 -6.19
CA GLU A 18 21.52 2.61 -7.57
C GLU A 18 20.03 2.25 -7.61
N GLU A 19 19.60 1.25 -6.85
CA GLU A 19 18.19 0.84 -6.80
C GLU A 19 17.29 1.95 -6.24
N GLU A 20 17.73 2.69 -5.22
CA GLU A 20 16.97 3.85 -4.74
C GLU A 20 16.90 4.95 -5.80
N GLY A 21 18.00 5.21 -6.51
CA GLY A 21 18.02 6.13 -7.64
C GLY A 21 16.95 5.77 -8.68
N GLU A 22 16.85 4.49 -9.05
CA GLU A 22 15.87 4.02 -10.03
C GLU A 22 14.43 4.03 -9.49
N VAL A 23 14.22 3.66 -8.22
CA VAL A 23 12.91 3.78 -7.56
C VAL A 23 12.46 5.23 -7.51
N SER A 24 13.34 6.15 -7.09
CA SER A 24 13.07 7.59 -7.01
C SER A 24 12.79 8.20 -8.39
N LYS A 25 13.57 7.85 -9.43
CA LYS A 25 13.33 8.30 -10.81
C LYS A 25 11.97 7.80 -11.32
N SER A 26 11.72 6.50 -11.18
CA SER A 26 10.47 5.87 -11.62
C SER A 26 9.26 6.48 -10.91
N TRP A 27 9.35 6.65 -9.60
CA TRP A 27 8.29 7.26 -8.80
C TRP A 27 8.01 8.71 -9.24
N ASN A 28 9.04 9.50 -9.48
CA ASN A 28 8.88 10.90 -9.93
C ASN A 28 8.15 11.02 -11.28
N LEU A 29 8.29 10.03 -12.16
CA LEU A 29 7.53 9.96 -13.42
C LEU A 29 6.08 9.52 -13.16
N MET A 30 5.87 8.51 -12.31
CA MET A 30 4.56 7.92 -12.08
C MET A 30 3.63 8.77 -11.22
N LYS A 31 4.17 9.53 -10.25
CA LYS A 31 3.36 10.24 -9.24
C LYS A 31 2.35 11.21 -9.81
N LYS A 32 2.63 11.79 -10.98
CA LYS A 32 1.71 12.70 -11.71
C LYS A 32 0.37 12.03 -12.02
N ASN A 33 0.39 10.73 -12.29
CA ASN A 33 -0.78 9.91 -12.63
C ASN A 33 -1.03 8.81 -11.60
N ALA A 34 -0.61 9.00 -10.33
CA ALA A 34 -0.67 7.95 -9.30
C ALA A 34 -2.07 7.34 -9.11
N GLY A 35 -3.14 8.12 -9.32
CA GLY A 35 -4.50 7.61 -9.26
C GLY A 35 -4.85 6.63 -10.39
N GLU A 36 -4.28 6.81 -11.58
CA GLU A 36 -4.48 5.89 -12.70
C GLU A 36 -3.60 4.64 -12.55
N TRP A 37 -2.33 4.83 -12.17
CA TRP A 37 -1.42 3.71 -11.92
C TRP A 37 -1.89 2.83 -10.76
N GLY A 38 -2.32 3.44 -9.66
CA GLY A 38 -2.93 2.72 -8.55
C GLY A 38 -4.17 1.93 -8.98
N LEU A 39 -5.07 2.54 -9.76
CA LEU A 39 -6.26 1.86 -10.25
C LEU A 39 -5.89 0.65 -11.14
N LYS A 40 -4.99 0.82 -12.10
CA LYS A 40 -4.49 -0.30 -12.95
C LYS A 40 -3.88 -1.43 -12.11
N PHE A 41 -3.13 -1.09 -11.06
CA PHE A 41 -2.57 -2.06 -10.14
C PHE A 41 -3.67 -2.89 -9.44
N PHE A 42 -4.71 -2.24 -8.93
CA PHE A 42 -5.85 -2.94 -8.31
C PHE A 42 -6.67 -3.77 -9.29
N LEU A 43 -6.87 -3.29 -10.52
CA LEU A 43 -7.52 -4.10 -11.56
C LEU A 43 -6.73 -5.38 -11.84
N LYS A 44 -5.39 -5.29 -11.89
CA LYS A 44 -4.53 -6.47 -12.04
C LYS A 44 -4.60 -7.43 -10.85
N ILE A 45 -4.69 -6.91 -9.61
CA ILE A 45 -4.93 -7.73 -8.42
C ILE A 45 -6.26 -8.47 -8.55
N PHE A 46 -7.32 -7.80 -8.97
CA PHE A 46 -8.64 -8.41 -9.11
C PHE A 46 -8.74 -9.41 -10.27
N GLU A 47 -7.94 -9.23 -11.32
CA GLU A 47 -7.77 -10.21 -12.40
C GLU A 47 -7.15 -11.52 -11.86
N ILE A 48 -6.10 -11.40 -11.03
CA ILE A 48 -5.38 -12.56 -10.46
C ILE A 48 -6.17 -13.20 -9.30
N ALA A 49 -6.78 -12.38 -8.45
CA ALA A 49 -7.49 -12.79 -7.25
C ALA A 49 -8.86 -12.09 -7.16
N PRO A 50 -9.88 -12.57 -7.91
CA PRO A 50 -11.21 -11.97 -7.92
C PRO A 50 -11.87 -11.91 -6.54
N SER A 51 -11.57 -12.86 -5.66
CA SER A 51 -12.09 -12.91 -4.28
C SER A 51 -11.69 -11.68 -3.45
N ALA A 52 -10.57 -11.02 -3.75
CA ALA A 52 -10.13 -9.81 -3.06
C ALA A 52 -11.14 -8.66 -3.20
N GLN A 53 -11.96 -8.64 -4.26
CA GLN A 53 -13.02 -7.63 -4.39
C GLN A 53 -14.01 -7.66 -3.21
N LYS A 54 -14.27 -8.84 -2.63
CA LYS A 54 -15.22 -9.02 -1.51
C LYS A 54 -14.74 -8.35 -0.21
N MET A 55 -13.44 -8.10 -0.10
CA MET A 55 -12.82 -7.38 1.03
C MET A 55 -13.20 -5.89 1.04
N PHE A 56 -13.57 -5.34 -0.12
CA PHE A 56 -14.01 -3.95 -0.25
C PHE A 56 -15.53 -3.86 -0.12
N SER A 57 -16.01 -3.43 1.05
CA SER A 57 -17.46 -3.32 1.30
C SER A 57 -18.19 -2.43 0.28
N PHE A 58 -17.53 -1.40 -0.24
CA PHE A 58 -18.08 -0.50 -1.26
C PHE A 58 -18.09 -1.07 -2.69
N LEU A 59 -17.52 -2.26 -2.90
CA LEU A 59 -17.63 -3.02 -4.15
C LEU A 59 -18.71 -4.10 -4.07
N ARG A 60 -19.23 -4.41 -2.87
CA ARG A 60 -20.34 -5.36 -2.72
C ARG A 60 -21.57 -4.75 -3.37
N ASP A 61 -22.18 -5.51 -4.28
CA ASP A 61 -23.44 -5.20 -4.95
C ASP A 61 -23.48 -3.92 -5.80
N THR A 62 -22.32 -3.31 -6.06
CA THR A 62 -22.25 -2.15 -6.96
C THR A 62 -22.42 -2.57 -8.41
N LYS A 63 -23.18 -1.78 -9.18
CA LYS A 63 -23.25 -1.90 -10.65
C LYS A 63 -22.23 -0.98 -11.35
N VAL A 64 -21.52 -0.15 -10.59
CA VAL A 64 -20.49 0.74 -11.13
C VAL A 64 -19.26 -0.11 -11.53
N PRO A 65 -18.79 -0.01 -12.78
CA PRO A 65 -17.55 -0.68 -13.20
C PRO A 65 -16.38 -0.30 -12.30
N LEU A 66 -15.46 -1.24 -12.08
CA LEU A 66 -14.32 -1.05 -11.17
C LEU A 66 -13.49 0.19 -11.54
N GLU A 67 -13.29 0.40 -12.85
CA GLU A 67 -12.55 1.50 -13.45
C GLU A 67 -13.17 2.88 -13.13
N GLN A 68 -14.47 2.90 -12.89
CA GLN A 68 -15.25 4.12 -12.64
C GLN A 68 -15.54 4.33 -11.14
N ASN A 69 -15.15 3.39 -10.29
CA ASN A 69 -15.43 3.47 -8.87
C ASN A 69 -14.48 4.45 -8.15
N ALA A 70 -15.00 5.62 -7.78
CA ALA A 70 -14.22 6.68 -7.13
C ALA A 70 -13.59 6.24 -5.79
N LYS A 71 -14.25 5.37 -5.01
CA LYS A 71 -13.72 4.85 -3.74
C LYS A 71 -12.55 3.90 -3.96
N LEU A 72 -12.64 3.06 -4.99
CA LEU A 72 -11.52 2.20 -5.40
C LEU A 72 -10.34 3.04 -5.84
N LYS A 73 -10.54 4.03 -6.72
CA LYS A 73 -9.47 4.91 -7.22
C LYS A 73 -8.77 5.66 -6.07
N ALA A 74 -9.51 6.13 -5.07
CA ALA A 74 -8.95 6.81 -3.91
C ALA A 74 -8.10 5.88 -3.02
N HIS A 75 -8.59 4.67 -2.73
CA HIS A 75 -7.84 3.67 -1.97
C HIS A 75 -6.57 3.26 -2.73
N ALA A 76 -6.72 2.95 -4.02
CA ALA A 76 -5.64 2.51 -4.88
C ALA A 76 -4.52 3.57 -5.00
N LYS A 77 -4.89 4.85 -5.17
CA LYS A 77 -3.93 5.96 -5.13
C LYS A 77 -3.17 6.01 -3.81
N SER A 78 -3.88 5.84 -2.69
CA SER A 78 -3.27 5.95 -1.35
C SER A 78 -2.24 4.86 -1.12
N VAL A 79 -2.58 3.60 -1.43
CA VAL A 79 -1.63 2.47 -1.36
C VAL A 79 -0.42 2.72 -2.25
N PHE A 80 -0.65 3.12 -3.51
CA PHE A 80 0.41 3.34 -4.48
C PHE A 80 1.40 4.43 -4.03
N VAL A 81 0.89 5.56 -3.55
CA VAL A 81 1.70 6.67 -3.02
C VAL A 81 2.48 6.21 -1.78
N MET A 82 1.78 5.64 -0.80
CA MET A 82 2.40 5.27 0.49
C MET A 82 3.51 4.23 0.31
N THR A 83 3.35 3.25 -0.59
CA THR A 83 4.39 2.25 -0.85
C THR A 83 5.64 2.88 -1.49
N CYS A 84 5.47 3.77 -2.46
CA CYS A 84 6.60 4.43 -3.10
C CYS A 84 7.32 5.41 -2.17
N GLU A 85 6.57 6.14 -1.34
CA GLU A 85 7.16 7.03 -0.31
C GLU A 85 7.93 6.22 0.75
N ALA A 86 7.37 5.11 1.22
CA ALA A 86 8.03 4.22 2.17
C ALA A 86 9.34 3.63 1.62
N ALA A 87 9.41 3.27 0.34
CA ALA A 87 10.64 2.78 -0.28
C ALA A 87 11.76 3.84 -0.26
N VAL A 88 11.42 5.10 -0.52
CA VAL A 88 12.36 6.23 -0.47
C VAL A 88 12.79 6.53 0.98
N GLU A 89 11.86 6.46 1.94
CA GLU A 89 12.17 6.66 3.36
C GLU A 89 13.08 5.56 3.92
N LEU A 90 12.76 4.29 3.67
CA LEU A 90 13.56 3.15 4.14
C LEU A 90 15.03 3.30 3.77
N ARG A 91 15.34 3.75 2.55
CA ARG A 91 16.74 3.95 2.16
C ARG A 91 17.40 5.16 2.85
N LYS A 92 16.66 6.24 3.04
CA LYS A 92 17.18 7.51 3.57
C LYS A 92 17.37 7.48 5.09
N SER A 93 16.39 6.94 5.82
CA SER A 93 16.36 6.93 7.28
C SER A 93 16.56 5.54 7.90
N GLY A 94 16.50 4.46 7.13
CA GLY A 94 16.49 3.09 7.67
C GLY A 94 15.16 2.67 8.28
N GLU A 95 14.16 3.56 8.24
CA GLU A 95 12.83 3.34 8.79
C GLU A 95 11.77 4.12 7.99
N VAL A 96 10.52 3.65 8.03
CA VAL A 96 9.35 4.37 7.51
C VAL A 96 8.74 5.20 8.65
N VAL A 97 8.66 6.51 8.47
CA VAL A 97 8.16 7.42 9.51
C VAL A 97 6.69 7.71 9.28
N MET A 98 5.82 6.93 9.92
CA MET A 98 4.38 7.18 9.95
C MET A 98 3.89 7.37 11.38
N ARG A 99 2.91 8.27 11.59
CA ARG A 99 2.29 8.44 12.91
C ARG A 99 1.77 7.11 13.43
N GLU A 100 2.12 6.77 14.66
CA GLU A 100 1.73 5.50 15.30
C GLU A 100 0.22 5.26 15.26
N SER A 101 -0.58 6.31 15.47
CA SER A 101 -2.04 6.26 15.38
C SER A 101 -2.53 5.87 13.98
N SER A 102 -1.86 6.33 12.92
CA SER A 102 -2.15 5.95 11.53
C SER A 102 -1.78 4.49 11.27
N VAL A 103 -0.59 4.03 11.72
CA VAL A 103 -0.16 2.63 11.59
C VAL A 103 -1.15 1.69 12.29
N LYS A 104 -1.50 1.99 13.55
CA LYS A 104 -2.47 1.21 14.33
C LYS A 104 -3.83 1.15 13.67
N LYS A 105 -4.33 2.28 13.16
CA LYS A 105 -5.62 2.34 12.46
C LYS A 105 -5.61 1.53 11.18
N LEU A 106 -4.55 1.66 10.37
CA LEU A 106 -4.41 0.89 9.12
C LEU A 106 -4.35 -0.60 9.41
N GLY A 107 -3.50 -1.03 10.35
CA GLY A 107 -3.38 -2.42 10.75
C GLY A 107 -4.71 -3.02 11.24
N ALA A 108 -5.42 -2.31 12.12
CA ALA A 108 -6.71 -2.75 12.64
C ALA A 108 -7.77 -2.94 11.54
N VAL A 109 -7.83 -2.02 10.57
CA VAL A 109 -8.79 -2.12 9.44
C VAL A 109 -8.47 -3.33 8.55
N HIS A 110 -7.20 -3.52 8.17
CA HIS A 110 -6.83 -4.63 7.29
C HIS A 110 -6.97 -5.99 8.00
N LEU A 111 -6.63 -6.08 9.29
CA LEU A 111 -6.78 -7.30 10.09
C LEU A 111 -8.26 -7.71 10.20
N LYS A 112 -9.16 -6.76 10.47
CA LYS A 112 -10.61 -7.03 10.57
C LYS A 112 -11.19 -7.57 9.26
N ILE A 113 -10.68 -7.07 8.12
CA ILE A 113 -11.18 -7.46 6.80
C ILE A 113 -10.64 -8.85 6.40
N TRP A 114 -9.41 -9.19 6.78
CA TRP A 114 -8.79 -10.49 6.49
C TRP A 114 -9.28 -11.61 7.42
N GLY A 115 -9.38 -11.36 8.72
CA GLY A 115 -9.74 -12.36 9.74
C GLY A 115 -11.24 -12.64 9.89
N GLY A 116 -12.08 -12.10 9.00
CA GLY A 116 -13.54 -12.22 9.04
C GLY A 116 -14.11 -13.02 7.85
N GLY A 117 -13.44 -14.09 7.46
CA GLY A 117 -13.93 -15.11 6.53
C GLY A 117 -14.64 -16.24 7.24
#